data_AF-A0A2A7AQW8-F1
#
_entry.id   AF-A0A2A7AQW8-F1
#
_cell.length_a   1.000
_cell.length_b   1.000
_cell.length_c   1.000
_cell.angle_alpha   90.00
_cell.angle_beta   90.00
_cell.angle_gamma   90.00
#
_symmetry.space_group_name_H-M   'P 1'
#
loop_
_entity.id
_entity.type
_entity.pdbx_description
1 polymer ?
#
loop_
_entity_poly.entity_id
_entity_poly.type
_entity_poly.pdbx_seq_one_letter_code
_entity_poly.pdbx_strand_id
1 'polypeptide(L)'
;MSDIHKMSLSSLLCQIDSIKDNSASFLPGEGKQDPDKKIWQDDVDACNAATEIIKKLCEENCFSVAEAISYIAQSKKLLQDWGNLHAKYEVPSQPVKKDGVWHCPDCNHMVNPHHSHCHWCCTRLLGGAIR
;
A
#
# COMPACT_ATOMS: atom_id res chain seq x y z
N MET A 1 -13.77 10.09 -16.84
CA MET A 1 -13.76 9.89 -15.38
C MET A 1 -15.19 9.75 -14.92
N SER A 2 -15.55 8.69 -14.19
CA SER A 2 -16.93 8.53 -13.68
C SER A 2 -17.25 9.61 -12.67
N ASP A 3 -18.52 10.02 -12.56
CA ASP A 3 -18.94 11.08 -11.64
C ASP A 3 -18.65 10.76 -10.16
N ILE A 4 -18.51 9.47 -9.83
CA ILE A 4 -18.06 8.99 -8.51
C ILE A 4 -16.70 9.58 -8.11
N HIS A 5 -15.78 9.76 -9.06
CA HIS A 5 -14.43 10.29 -8.77
C HIS A 5 -14.44 11.77 -8.38
N LYS A 6 -15.51 12.51 -8.74
CA LYS A 6 -15.66 13.94 -8.41
C LYS A 6 -16.26 14.16 -7.02
N MET A 7 -16.81 13.11 -6.39
CA MET A 7 -17.40 13.22 -5.06
C MET A 7 -16.32 13.62 -4.05
N SER A 8 -16.62 14.62 -3.21
CA SER A 8 -15.75 14.97 -2.09
C SER A 8 -15.85 13.92 -0.99
N LEU A 9 -14.78 13.74 -0.22
CA LEU A 9 -14.79 12.83 0.93
C LEU A 9 -15.76 13.31 2.02
N SER A 10 -15.97 14.62 2.15
CA SER A 10 -16.98 15.18 3.05
C SER A 10 -18.40 14.79 2.64
N SER A 11 -18.74 14.90 1.36
CA SER A 11 -20.06 14.47 0.87
C SER A 11 -20.24 12.96 1.00
N LEU A 12 -19.20 12.17 0.75
CA LEU A 12 -19.24 10.73 0.94
C LEU A 12 -19.49 10.36 2.41
N LEU A 13 -18.79 11.00 3.36
CA LEU A 13 -19.02 10.82 4.79
C LEU A 13 -20.46 11.13 5.18
N CYS A 14 -21.02 12.24 4.68
CA CYS A 14 -22.42 12.59 4.96
C CYS A 14 -23.40 11.51 4.47
N GLN A 15 -23.14 10.89 3.30
CA GLN A 15 -23.98 9.80 2.80
C GLN A 15 -23.84 8.53 3.66
N ILE A 16 -22.62 8.20 4.08
CA ILE A 16 -22.37 7.05 4.96
C ILE A 16 -23.04 7.24 6.31
N ASP A 17 -22.96 8.43 6.90
CA ASP A 17 -23.65 8.74 8.16
C ASP A 17 -25.17 8.63 8.00
N SER A 18 -25.73 9.12 6.89
CA SER A 18 -27.16 8.95 6.63
C SER A 18 -27.58 7.48 6.51
N ILE A 19 -26.76 6.64 5.86
CA ILE A 19 -27.04 5.19 5.74
C ILE A 19 -26.93 4.52 7.10
N LYS A 20 -25.91 4.85 7.89
CA LYS A 20 -25.72 4.37 9.26
C LYS A 20 -26.92 4.70 10.14
N ASP A 21 -27.39 5.94 10.09
CA ASP A 21 -28.54 6.38 10.88
C ASP A 21 -29.83 5.66 10.46
N ASN A 22 -29.99 5.40 9.16
CA ASN A 22 -31.10 4.58 8.65
C ASN A 22 -31.04 3.16 9.23
N SER A 23 -29.91 2.46 9.13
CA SER A 23 -29.78 1.10 9.68
C SER A 23 -29.92 1.08 11.21
N ALA A 24 -29.38 2.08 11.90
CA ALA A 24 -29.51 2.22 13.35
C ALA A 24 -30.97 2.41 13.79
N SER A 25 -31.81 3.07 12.98
CA SER A 25 -33.23 3.28 13.28
C SER A 25 -34.06 1.99 13.30
N PHE A 26 -33.59 0.92 12.64
CA PHE A 26 -34.21 -0.40 12.65
C PHE A 26 -33.72 -1.30 13.78
N LEU A 27 -32.71 -0.88 14.56
CA LEU A 27 -32.25 -1.67 15.69
C LEU A 27 -33.35 -1.71 16.78
N PRO A 28 -33.73 -2.91 17.25
CA PRO A 28 -34.77 -3.03 18.27
C PRO A 28 -34.30 -2.41 19.59
N GLY A 29 -35.18 -1.63 20.22
CA GLY A 29 -34.98 -1.17 21.59
C GLY A 29 -34.88 -2.32 22.60
N GLU A 30 -34.42 -2.03 23.82
CA GLU A 30 -34.18 -3.04 24.85
C GLU A 30 -35.40 -3.96 25.07
N GLY A 31 -35.14 -5.27 25.08
CA GLY A 31 -36.17 -6.29 25.28
C GLY A 31 -37.01 -6.64 24.04
N LYS A 32 -36.83 -5.98 22.90
CA LYS A 32 -37.49 -6.33 21.64
C LYS A 32 -36.61 -7.28 20.80
N GLN A 33 -37.24 -8.27 20.18
CA GLN A 33 -36.59 -9.16 19.23
C GLN A 33 -36.91 -8.73 17.80
N ASP A 34 -35.86 -8.53 17.02
CA ASP A 34 -35.93 -8.39 15.57
C ASP A 34 -35.07 -9.52 14.98
N PRO A 35 -35.62 -10.41 14.12
CA PRO A 35 -34.83 -11.44 13.45
C PRO A 35 -33.68 -10.86 12.61
N ASP A 36 -33.82 -9.64 12.10
CA ASP A 36 -32.85 -8.96 11.25
C ASP A 36 -31.91 -8.03 12.04
N LYS A 37 -32.00 -7.99 13.38
CA LYS A 37 -31.12 -7.19 14.26
C LYS A 37 -29.66 -7.29 13.87
N LYS A 38 -29.19 -8.50 13.54
CA LYS A 38 -27.80 -8.73 13.18
C LYS A 38 -27.43 -8.01 11.88
N ILE A 39 -28.31 -8.01 10.89
CA ILE A 39 -28.09 -7.34 9.59
C ILE A 39 -27.96 -5.83 9.82
N TRP A 40 -28.89 -5.24 10.58
CA TRP A 40 -28.84 -3.81 10.90
C TRP A 40 -27.58 -3.42 11.67
N GLN A 41 -27.13 -4.27 12.60
CA GLN A 41 -25.90 -4.05 13.34
C GLN A 41 -24.67 -4.16 12.43
N ASP A 42 -24.61 -5.17 11.57
CA ASP A 42 -23.52 -5.36 10.61
C ASP A 42 -23.42 -4.15 9.65
N ASP A 43 -24.55 -3.59 9.21
CA ASP A 43 -24.59 -2.37 8.37
C ASP A 43 -24.02 -1.14 9.09
N VAL A 44 -24.41 -0.94 10.36
CA VAL A 44 -23.87 0.14 11.21
C VAL A 44 -22.37 -0.01 11.38
N ASP A 45 -21.90 -1.23 11.65
CA ASP A 45 -20.48 -1.53 11.83
C ASP A 45 -19.69 -1.31 10.54
N ALA A 46 -20.25 -1.70 9.38
CA ALA A 46 -19.66 -1.44 8.08
C ALA A 46 -19.54 0.06 7.78
N CYS A 47 -20.57 0.85 8.09
CA CYS A 47 -20.53 2.30 7.93
C CYS A 47 -19.48 2.95 8.84
N ASN A 48 -19.38 2.51 10.10
CA ASN A 48 -18.35 2.98 11.02
C ASN A 48 -16.93 2.67 10.51
N ALA A 49 -16.70 1.45 10.02
CA ALA A 49 -15.42 1.06 9.44
C ALA A 49 -15.06 1.92 8.21
N ALA A 50 -16.03 2.17 7.33
CA ALA A 50 -15.85 3.04 6.17
C ALA A 50 -15.50 4.48 6.58
N THR A 51 -16.18 5.02 7.60
CA THR A 51 -15.91 6.35 8.14
C THR A 51 -14.48 6.49 8.66
N GLU A 52 -13.96 5.50 9.38
CA GLU A 52 -12.58 5.55 9.88
C GLU A 52 -11.54 5.52 8.74
N ILE A 53 -11.79 4.73 7.68
CA ILE A 53 -10.94 4.73 6.49
C ILE A 53 -10.94 6.12 5.82
N ILE A 54 -12.10 6.73 5.66
CA ILE A 54 -12.22 8.03 4.98
C ILE A 54 -11.61 9.15 5.82
N LYS A 55 -11.82 9.16 7.14
CA LYS A 55 -11.16 10.11 8.05
C LYS A 55 -9.64 10.02 7.93
N LYS A 56 -9.10 8.80 7.88
CA LYS A 56 -7.65 8.62 7.70
C LYS A 56 -7.17 9.18 6.37
N LEU A 57 -7.92 9.00 5.29
CA LEU A 57 -7.60 9.62 4.00
C LEU A 57 -7.66 11.17 4.05
N CYS A 58 -8.58 11.75 4.81
CA CYS A 58 -8.62 13.19 5.04
C CYS A 58 -7.39 13.70 5.80
N GLU A 59 -6.87 12.96 6.79
CA GLU A 59 -5.62 13.28 7.48
C GLU A 59 -4.41 13.30 6.53
N GLU A 60 -4.43 12.46 5.49
CA GLU A 60 -3.44 12.43 4.41
C GLU A 60 -3.69 13.52 3.35
N ASN A 61 -4.53 14.52 3.65
CA ASN A 61 -4.88 15.65 2.78
C ASN A 61 -5.56 15.27 1.47
N CYS A 62 -6.32 14.17 1.45
CA CYS A 62 -7.23 13.85 0.34
C CYS A 62 -8.60 14.51 0.59
N PHE A 63 -9.18 15.14 -0.43
CA PHE A 63 -10.49 15.82 -0.31
C PHE A 63 -11.54 15.27 -1.27
N SER A 64 -11.14 14.43 -2.21
CA SER A 64 -12.00 13.76 -3.18
C SER A 64 -11.71 12.27 -3.31
N VAL A 65 -12.66 11.52 -3.85
CA VAL A 65 -12.48 10.10 -4.17
C VAL A 65 -11.32 9.89 -5.15
N ALA A 66 -11.16 10.78 -6.14
CA ALA A 66 -10.04 10.72 -7.09
C ALA A 66 -8.68 10.86 -6.39
N GLU A 67 -8.54 11.83 -5.48
CA GLU A 67 -7.30 12.05 -4.74
C GLU A 67 -6.98 10.86 -3.83
N ALA A 68 -7.97 10.33 -3.11
CA ALA A 68 -7.79 9.15 -2.26
C ALA A 68 -7.32 7.93 -3.07
N ILE A 69 -7.94 7.65 -4.22
CA ILE A 69 -7.52 6.55 -5.11
C ILE A 69 -6.09 6.78 -5.60
N SER A 70 -5.77 8.01 -6.02
CA SER A 70 -4.44 8.37 -6.50
C SER A 70 -3.38 8.24 -5.41
N TYR A 71 -3.68 8.68 -4.18
CA TYR A 71 -2.81 8.55 -3.03
C TYR A 71 -2.49 7.07 -2.73
N ILE A 72 -3.52 6.21 -2.67
CA ILE A 72 -3.32 4.77 -2.43
C ILE A 72 -2.46 4.14 -3.53
N ALA A 73 -2.71 4.49 -4.79
CA ALA A 73 -1.92 3.98 -5.92
C ALA A 73 -0.46 4.43 -5.86
N GLN A 74 -0.22 5.70 -5.53
CA GLN A 74 1.12 6.27 -5.39
C GLN A 74 1.88 5.65 -4.21
N SER A 75 1.24 5.48 -3.06
CA SER A 75 1.84 4.84 -1.88
C SER A 75 2.27 3.40 -2.18
N LYS A 76 1.45 2.63 -2.89
CA LYS A 76 1.81 1.27 -3.34
C LYS A 76 3.02 1.28 -4.28
N LYS A 77 3.04 2.22 -5.24
CA LYS A 77 4.18 2.36 -6.17
C LYS A 77 5.46 2.75 -5.43
N LEU A 78 5.39 3.68 -4.47
CA LEU A 78 6.54 4.10 -3.67
C LEU A 78 7.15 2.93 -2.91
N LEU A 79 6.33 2.05 -2.30
CA LEU A 79 6.81 0.84 -1.63
C LEU A 79 7.49 -0.13 -2.59
N GLN A 80 6.97 -0.29 -3.81
CA GLN A 80 7.59 -1.13 -4.85
C GLN A 80 8.94 -0.54 -5.29
N ASP A 81 8.98 0.76 -5.54
CA ASP A 81 10.20 1.46 -5.93
C ASP A 81 11.27 1.34 -4.83
N TRP A 82 10.91 1.52 -3.56
CA TRP A 82 11.81 1.28 -2.42
C TRP A 82 12.28 -0.17 -2.33
N GLY A 83 11.38 -1.15 -2.51
CA GLY A 83 11.75 -2.56 -2.53
C GLY A 83 12.77 -2.89 -3.61
N ASN A 84 12.61 -2.31 -4.80
CA ASN A 84 13.55 -2.47 -5.91
C ASN A 84 14.91 -1.82 -5.63
N LEU A 85 14.91 -0.60 -5.06
CA LEU A 85 16.13 0.09 -4.68
C LEU A 85 16.88 -0.68 -3.58
N HIS A 86 16.17 -1.12 -2.54
CA HIS A 86 16.73 -1.94 -1.46
C HIS A 86 17.31 -3.25 -2.00
N ALA A 87 16.56 -3.99 -2.83
CA ALA A 87 17.03 -5.22 -3.45
C ALA A 87 18.30 -5.01 -4.30
N LYS A 88 18.40 -3.88 -5.00
CA LYS A 88 19.55 -3.58 -5.85
C LYS A 88 20.78 -3.13 -5.06
N TYR A 89 20.58 -2.21 -4.13
CA TYR A 89 21.69 -1.45 -3.51
C TYR A 89 22.03 -1.91 -2.10
N GLU A 90 21.16 -2.66 -1.43
CA GLU A 90 21.37 -3.08 -0.03
C GLU A 90 21.40 -4.60 0.14
N VAL A 91 20.73 -5.36 -0.73
CA VAL A 91 20.80 -6.83 -0.71
C VAL A 91 22.02 -7.31 -1.51
N PRO A 92 22.98 -7.99 -0.87
CA PRO A 92 24.22 -8.37 -1.52
C PRO A 92 24.01 -9.55 -2.50
N SER A 93 24.60 -9.45 -3.68
CA SER A 93 24.56 -10.45 -4.74
C SER A 93 25.93 -11.10 -4.96
N GLN A 94 25.96 -12.39 -5.27
CA GLN A 94 27.20 -13.13 -5.50
C GLN A 94 27.78 -12.81 -6.89
N PRO A 95 29.05 -12.34 -7.00
CA PRO A 95 29.74 -12.25 -8.28
C PRO A 95 29.79 -13.61 -9.00
N VAL A 96 29.66 -13.61 -10.33
CA VAL A 96 29.67 -14.84 -11.14
C VAL A 96 30.98 -14.93 -11.91
N LYS A 97 31.65 -16.09 -11.87
CA LYS A 97 32.90 -16.33 -12.61
C LYS A 97 32.58 -16.90 -13.99
N LYS A 98 33.08 -16.26 -15.05
CA LYS A 98 32.98 -16.69 -16.46
C LYS A 98 34.36 -16.61 -17.08
N ASP A 99 34.85 -17.71 -17.68
CA ASP A 99 36.16 -17.77 -18.35
C ASP A 99 37.33 -17.21 -17.50
N GLY A 100 37.29 -17.44 -16.19
CA GLY A 100 38.32 -16.97 -15.26
C GLY A 100 38.12 -15.54 -14.72
N VAL A 101 37.20 -14.77 -15.29
CA VAL A 101 36.90 -13.37 -14.93
C VAL A 101 35.64 -13.29 -14.08
N TRP A 102 35.64 -12.39 -13.10
CA TRP A 102 34.45 -12.14 -12.25
C TRP A 102 33.58 -11.05 -12.86
N HIS A 103 32.27 -11.31 -12.90
CA HIS A 103 31.26 -10.42 -13.45
C HIS A 103 30.20 -10.08 -12.41
N CYS A 104 29.69 -8.86 -12.47
CA CYS A 104 28.50 -8.46 -11.76
C CYS A 104 27.31 -9.31 -12.24
N PRO A 105 26.51 -9.91 -11.36
CA PRO A 105 25.35 -10.71 -11.77
C PRO A 105 24.25 -9.86 -12.43
N ASP A 106 24.18 -8.56 -12.12
CA ASP A 106 23.10 -7.67 -12.58
C ASP A 106 23.41 -7.04 -13.96
N CYS A 107 24.60 -6.43 -14.12
CA CYS A 107 24.97 -5.76 -15.37
C CYS A 107 25.99 -6.51 -16.23
N ASN A 108 26.50 -7.67 -15.78
CA ASN A 108 27.51 -8.49 -16.46
C ASN A 108 28.84 -7.79 -16.78
N HIS A 109 29.08 -6.57 -16.30
CA HIS A 109 30.40 -5.94 -16.37
C HIS A 109 31.41 -6.67 -15.48
N MET A 110 32.67 -6.65 -15.89
CA MET A 110 33.78 -7.16 -15.09
C MET A 110 33.86 -6.41 -13.76
N VAL A 111 34.04 -7.17 -12.66
CA VAL A 111 34.18 -6.64 -11.31
C VAL A 111 35.30 -7.34 -10.57
N ASN A 112 35.84 -6.69 -9.54
CA ASN A 112 36.66 -7.37 -8.55
C ASN A 112 35.72 -7.98 -7.49
N PRO A 113 35.82 -9.29 -7.18
CA PRO A 113 34.95 -9.96 -6.22
C PRO A 113 35.10 -9.45 -4.78
N HIS A 114 36.15 -8.67 -4.47
CA HIS A 114 36.35 -8.07 -3.16
C HIS A 114 35.69 -6.70 -2.99
N HIS A 115 35.18 -6.09 -4.07
CA HIS A 115 34.45 -4.84 -3.96
C HIS A 115 33.10 -5.07 -3.29
N SER A 116 32.66 -4.12 -2.47
CA SER A 116 31.34 -4.17 -1.81
C SER A 116 30.19 -3.83 -2.76
N HIS A 117 30.47 -3.12 -3.86
CA HIS A 117 29.50 -2.72 -4.88
C HIS A 117 30.10 -2.78 -6.28
N CYS A 118 29.28 -3.03 -7.29
CA CYS A 118 29.66 -2.89 -8.69
C CYS A 118 29.87 -1.41 -9.05
N HIS A 119 31.00 -1.04 -9.64
CA HIS A 119 31.26 0.37 -10.01
C HIS A 119 30.44 0.85 -11.23
N TRP A 120 29.73 -0.05 -11.92
CA TRP A 120 28.96 0.25 -13.12
C TRP A 120 27.47 0.46 -12.82
N CYS A 121 26.85 -0.46 -12.07
CA CYS A 121 25.43 -0.42 -11.77
C CYS A 121 25.11 -0.22 -10.28
N CYS A 122 26.15 -0.09 -9.44
CA CYS A 122 26.07 0.06 -7.98
C CYS A 122 25.45 -1.11 -7.21
N THR A 123 25.14 -2.25 -7.86
CA THR A 123 24.62 -3.44 -7.19
C THR A 123 25.55 -3.87 -6.06
N ARG A 124 25.01 -4.11 -4.87
CA ARG A 124 25.78 -4.58 -3.73
C ARG A 124 26.29 -6.00 -4.01
N LEU A 125 27.58 -6.21 -3.79
CA LEU A 125 28.23 -7.50 -3.99
C LEU A 125 28.50 -8.14 -2.63
N LEU A 126 28.52 -9.48 -2.57
CA LEU A 126 29.05 -10.26 -1.45
C LEU A 126 30.59 -10.13 -1.40
N GLY A 127 31.09 -8.91 -1.25
CA GLY A 127 32.51 -8.60 -1.18
C GLY A 127 33.14 -9.23 0.06
N GLY A 128 34.04 -10.20 -0.14
CA GLY A 128 34.83 -10.82 0.92
C GLY A 128 34.41 -12.22 1.40
N ALA A 129 33.36 -12.82 0.82
CA ALA A 129 32.92 -14.19 1.19
C ALA A 129 33.50 -15.31 0.31
N ILE A 130 34.27 -14.98 -0.73
CA ILE A 130 34.95 -15.97 -1.57
C ILE A 130 36.33 -16.23 -0.94
N ARG A 131 36.37 -17.10 0.08
CA ARG A 131 37.60 -17.81 0.46
C ARG A 131 37.74 -19.06 -0.38
#